data_AF-A0A952EA47-F1
#
_entry.id   AF-A0A952EA47-F1
#
_cell.length_a   1.000
_cell.length_b   1.000
_cell.length_c   1.000
_cell.angle_alpha   90.00
_cell.angle_beta   90.00
_cell.angle_gamma   90.00
#
_symmetry.space_group_name_H-M   'P 1'
#
loop_
_entity.id
_entity.type
_entity.pdbx_description
1 polymer ?
#
loop_
_entity_poly.entity_id
_entity_poly.type
_entity_poly.pdbx_seq_one_letter_code
_entity_poly.pdbx_strand_id
1 'polypeptide(L)'
;MQGELRLWCLNAAEMRRIFQLHNDEGYVEKWNENIRELKSQAEKVVSLANGCGQKSLASKASEIISDADIYARNFRKVVRVSKKWGFDKVSGLQGKFAAASEELLNHAKGYDADALYRIFLIMHRNEKDFMKSHSDEAKSKFMSSAEKYKKFLLASSCVQASKDV
;
A
#
# COMPACT_ATOMS: atom_id res chain seq x y z
N MET A 1 20.48 23.81 -15.97
CA MET A 1 19.60 22.89 -16.73
C MET A 1 19.90 21.41 -16.54
N GLN A 2 20.97 20.78 -17.07
CA GLN A 2 21.18 19.32 -16.89
C GLN A 2 21.31 18.88 -15.41
N GLY A 3 21.92 19.70 -14.56
CA GLY A 3 22.03 19.43 -13.12
C GLY A 3 20.70 19.51 -12.35
N GLU A 4 19.78 20.39 -12.77
CA GLU A 4 18.50 20.60 -12.10
C GLU A 4 17.52 19.48 -12.41
N LEU A 5 17.41 19.05 -13.68
CA LEU A 5 16.59 17.89 -14.06
C LEU A 5 17.00 16.62 -13.29
N ARG A 6 18.32 16.40 -13.15
CA ARG A 6 18.84 15.27 -12.38
C ARG A 6 18.46 15.38 -10.89
N LEU A 7 18.53 16.57 -10.30
CA LEU A 7 18.15 16.80 -8.91
C LEU A 7 16.67 16.46 -8.68
N TRP A 8 15.78 16.90 -9.58
CA TRP A 8 14.34 16.60 -9.49
C TRP A 8 14.05 15.10 -9.59
N CYS A 9 14.76 14.38 -10.46
CA CYS A 9 14.66 12.92 -10.54
C CYS A 9 15.08 12.24 -9.22
N LEU A 10 16.19 12.67 -8.63
CA LEU A 10 16.70 12.11 -7.37
C LEU A 10 15.74 12.40 -6.21
N ASN A 11 15.22 13.62 -6.12
CA ASN A 11 14.25 13.99 -5.09
C ASN A 11 12.96 13.17 -5.22
N ALA A 12 12.45 12.96 -6.44
CA ALA A 12 11.29 12.11 -6.68
C ALA A 12 11.55 10.63 -6.33
N ALA A 13 12.78 10.14 -6.46
CA ALA A 13 13.14 8.80 -6.03
C ALA A 13 13.20 8.69 -4.49
N GLU A 14 13.76 9.70 -3.82
CA GLU A 14 13.88 9.70 -2.35
C GLU A 14 12.52 9.87 -1.67
N MET A 15 11.67 10.80 -2.12
CA MET A 15 10.33 10.96 -1.54
C MET A 15 9.49 9.68 -1.68
N ARG A 16 9.60 8.97 -2.80
CA ARG A 16 8.99 7.63 -2.96
C ARG A 16 9.53 6.66 -1.91
N ARG A 17 10.84 6.62 -1.71
CA ARG A 17 11.49 5.72 -0.74
C ARG A 17 11.00 6.01 0.68
N ILE A 18 10.96 7.29 1.05
CA ILE A 18 10.49 7.72 2.37
C ILE A 18 9.00 7.35 2.53
N PHE A 19 8.16 7.56 1.51
CA PHE A 19 6.78 7.09 1.53
C PHE A 19 6.68 5.58 1.77
N GLN A 20 7.51 4.76 1.11
CA GLN A 20 7.48 3.31 1.31
C GLN A 20 7.91 2.89 2.73
N LEU A 21 8.77 3.67 3.37
CA LEU A 21 9.25 3.40 4.73
C LEU A 21 8.24 3.85 5.80
N HIS A 22 7.59 5.00 5.59
CA HIS A 22 6.77 5.65 6.62
C HIS A 22 5.26 5.61 6.34
N ASN A 23 4.86 5.24 5.11
CA ASN A 23 3.46 5.24 4.65
C ASN A 23 2.73 6.58 4.88
N ASP A 24 3.47 7.69 4.80
CA ASP A 24 2.96 9.02 5.11
C ASP A 24 2.55 9.79 3.83
N GLU A 25 1.28 10.18 3.75
CA GLU A 25 0.71 10.90 2.61
C GLU A 25 1.38 12.25 2.34
N GLY A 26 2.00 12.89 3.34
CA GLY A 26 2.74 14.14 3.15
C GLY A 26 3.92 13.99 2.16
N TYR A 27 4.52 12.80 2.06
CA TYR A 27 5.55 12.53 1.06
C TYR A 27 4.98 12.30 -0.34
N VAL A 28 3.70 11.93 -0.46
CA VAL A 28 3.01 11.82 -1.76
C VAL A 28 2.78 13.22 -2.34
N GLU A 29 2.42 14.20 -1.51
CA GLU A 29 2.27 15.60 -1.94
C GLU A 29 3.59 16.19 -2.43
N LYS A 30 4.65 16.10 -1.61
CA LYS A 30 6.00 16.53 -1.98
C LYS A 30 6.51 15.84 -3.24
N TRP A 31 6.21 14.55 -3.40
CA TRP A 31 6.57 13.81 -4.61
C TRP A 31 5.81 14.33 -5.84
N ASN A 32 4.50 14.63 -5.72
CA ASN A 32 3.70 15.18 -6.82
C ASN A 32 4.24 16.55 -7.27
N GLU A 33 4.65 17.41 -6.33
CA GLU A 33 5.29 18.69 -6.64
C GLU A 33 6.61 18.48 -7.39
N ASN A 34 7.48 17.57 -6.92
CA ASN A 34 8.73 17.26 -7.62
C ASN A 34 8.50 16.76 -9.05
N ILE A 35 7.51 15.90 -9.28
CA ILE A 35 7.17 15.43 -10.64
C ILE A 35 6.65 16.57 -11.51
N ARG A 36 5.83 17.46 -10.95
CA ARG A 36 5.31 18.63 -11.68
C ARG A 36 6.45 19.55 -12.10
N GLU A 37 7.38 19.81 -11.19
CA GLU A 37 8.52 20.68 -11.47
C GLU A 37 9.50 20.02 -12.47
N LEU A 38 9.76 18.72 -12.34
CA LEU A 38 10.54 17.95 -13.32
C LEU A 38 9.98 18.12 -14.74
N LYS A 39 8.67 17.95 -14.90
CA LYS A 39 8.00 18.10 -16.20
C LYS A 39 8.07 19.53 -16.71
N SER A 40 7.79 20.51 -15.87
CA SER A 40 7.90 21.95 -16.21
C SER A 40 9.31 22.31 -16.70
N GLN A 41 10.35 21.82 -16.04
CA GLN A 41 11.74 22.05 -16.46
C GLN A 41 12.07 21.34 -17.77
N ALA A 42 11.58 20.11 -17.98
CA ALA A 42 11.74 19.41 -19.24
C ALA A 42 11.03 20.13 -20.40
N GLU A 43 9.82 20.68 -20.19
CA GLU A 43 9.07 21.46 -21.18
C GLU A 43 9.81 22.74 -21.60
N LYS A 44 10.48 23.41 -20.65
CA LYS A 44 11.36 24.55 -20.94
C LYS A 44 12.53 24.12 -21.84
N VAL A 45 13.16 22.97 -21.54
CA VAL A 45 14.24 22.42 -22.38
C VAL A 45 13.75 22.09 -23.78
N VAL A 46 12.56 21.49 -23.92
CA VAL A 46 11.94 21.24 -25.24
C VAL A 46 11.79 22.54 -26.03
N SER A 47 11.21 23.57 -25.40
CA SER A 47 10.97 24.86 -26.04
C SER A 47 12.26 25.55 -26.50
N LEU A 48 13.29 25.58 -25.63
CA LEU A 48 14.60 26.15 -25.95
C LEU A 48 15.32 25.36 -27.04
N ALA A 49 15.31 24.02 -26.96
CA ALA A 49 15.95 23.16 -27.93
C ALA A 49 15.33 23.30 -29.32
N ASN A 50 13.99 23.43 -29.41
CA ASN A 50 13.30 23.69 -30.66
C ASN A 50 13.66 25.07 -31.23
N GLY A 51 13.71 26.12 -30.39
CA GLY A 51 14.13 27.46 -30.80
C GLY A 51 15.56 27.52 -31.35
N CYS A 52 16.46 26.67 -30.84
CA CYS A 52 17.86 26.57 -31.29
C CYS A 52 18.09 25.52 -32.38
N GLY A 53 17.04 24.88 -32.93
CA GLY A 53 17.17 23.83 -33.94
C GLY A 53 17.76 22.49 -33.44
N GLN A 54 17.92 22.32 -32.13
CA GLN A 54 18.48 21.11 -31.51
C GLN A 54 17.41 20.02 -31.33
N LYS A 55 16.93 19.44 -32.44
CA LYS A 55 15.85 18.43 -32.44
C LYS A 55 16.14 17.21 -31.55
N SER A 56 17.40 16.74 -31.51
CA SER A 56 17.81 15.61 -30.66
C SER A 56 17.61 15.90 -29.16
N LEU A 57 17.95 17.12 -28.73
CA LEU A 57 17.77 17.53 -27.33
C LEU A 57 16.29 17.68 -26.97
N ALA A 58 15.49 18.26 -27.88
CA ALA A 58 14.04 18.36 -27.72
C ALA A 58 13.36 16.99 -27.60
N SER A 59 13.80 16.00 -28.41
CA SER A 59 13.31 14.62 -28.33
C SER A 59 13.60 14.01 -26.96
N LYS A 60 14.86 14.07 -26.49
CA LYS A 60 15.25 13.53 -25.18
C LYS A 60 14.51 14.18 -24.02
N ALA A 61 14.30 15.49 -24.07
CA ALA A 61 13.52 16.19 -23.05
C ALA A 61 12.04 15.77 -23.07
N SER A 62 11.47 15.51 -24.25
CA SER A 62 10.11 14.98 -24.40
C SER A 62 9.98 13.55 -23.87
N GLU A 63 11.01 12.72 -24.08
CA GLU A 63 11.08 11.37 -23.49
C GLU A 63 11.06 11.42 -21.96
N ILE A 64 11.81 12.33 -21.34
CA ILE A 64 11.78 12.54 -19.88
C ILE A 64 10.36 12.85 -19.38
N ILE A 65 9.60 13.68 -20.09
CA ILE A 65 8.21 14.00 -19.73
C ILE A 65 7.34 12.74 -19.78
N SER A 66 7.46 11.95 -20.85
CA SER A 66 6.72 10.69 -21.03
C SER A 66 7.07 9.68 -19.92
N ASP A 67 8.35 9.52 -19.62
CA ASP A 67 8.83 8.62 -18.57
C ASP A 67 8.37 9.06 -17.18
N ALA A 68 8.40 10.38 -16.91
CA ALA A 68 7.86 10.94 -15.68
C ALA A 68 6.36 10.64 -15.53
N ASP A 69 5.59 10.67 -16.62
CA ASP A 69 4.16 10.31 -16.60
C ASP A 69 3.93 8.81 -16.37
N ILE A 70 4.74 7.94 -16.97
CA ILE A 70 4.70 6.49 -16.71
C ILE A 70 5.01 6.22 -15.24
N TYR A 71 6.11 6.79 -14.75
CA TYR A 71 6.52 6.67 -13.36
C TYR A 71 5.42 7.15 -12.42
N ALA A 72 4.80 8.28 -12.75
CA ALA A 72 3.77 8.85 -11.91
C ALA A 72 2.51 8.00 -11.84
N ARG A 73 2.07 7.44 -12.97
CA ARG A 73 0.94 6.50 -13.01
C ARG A 73 1.21 5.27 -12.14
N ASN A 74 2.42 4.71 -12.22
CA ASN A 74 2.78 3.51 -11.47
C ASN A 74 2.87 3.80 -9.97
N PHE A 75 3.48 4.90 -9.56
CA PHE A 75 3.56 5.25 -8.14
C PHE A 75 2.18 5.53 -7.54
N ARG A 76 1.28 6.20 -8.26
CA ARG A 76 -0.11 6.39 -7.80
C ARG A 76 -0.87 5.09 -7.59
N LYS A 77 -0.56 4.03 -8.35
CA LYS A 77 -1.13 2.68 -8.09
C LYS A 77 -0.62 2.14 -6.75
N VAL A 78 0.66 2.29 -6.46
CA VAL A 78 1.25 1.90 -5.17
C VAL A 78 0.58 2.64 -4.03
N VAL A 79 0.50 3.99 -4.10
CA VAL A 79 -0.15 4.81 -3.07
C VAL A 79 -1.60 4.37 -2.84
N ARG A 80 -2.36 4.09 -3.90
CA ARG A 80 -3.75 3.62 -3.79
C ARG A 80 -3.85 2.27 -3.08
N VAL A 81 -2.98 1.33 -3.43
CA VAL A 81 -2.94 0.00 -2.80
C VAL A 81 -2.55 0.14 -1.33
N SER A 82 -1.53 0.92 -1.01
CA SER A 82 -1.10 1.18 0.37
C SER A 82 -2.22 1.84 1.19
N LYS A 83 -2.93 2.82 0.65
CA LYS A 83 -4.07 3.46 1.33
C LYS A 83 -5.22 2.50 1.58
N LYS A 84 -5.53 1.63 0.60
CA LYS A 84 -6.56 0.60 0.76
C LYS A 84 -6.15 -0.40 1.85
N TRP A 85 -4.88 -0.79 1.86
CA TRP A 85 -4.34 -1.71 2.85
C TRP A 85 -4.38 -1.12 4.26
N GLY A 86 -4.08 0.18 4.40
CA GLY A 86 -3.92 0.87 5.67
C GLY A 86 -2.47 1.21 5.91
N PHE A 87 -2.20 2.45 6.29
CA PHE A 87 -0.84 2.94 6.58
C PHE A 87 -0.38 2.58 7.99
N ASP A 88 -1.34 2.29 8.86
CA ASP A 88 -1.15 1.94 10.25
C ASP A 88 -2.13 0.82 10.65
N LYS A 89 -2.02 0.40 11.90
CA LYS A 89 -2.81 -0.71 12.46
C LYS A 89 -4.31 -0.37 12.64
N VAL A 90 -4.71 0.88 12.43
CA VAL A 90 -6.08 1.36 12.70
C VAL A 90 -6.80 1.84 11.44
N SER A 91 -6.09 1.97 10.32
CA SER A 91 -6.61 2.43 9.04
C SER A 91 -6.73 1.32 8.00
N GLY A 92 -7.48 1.60 6.93
CA GLY A 92 -7.62 0.69 5.79
C GLY A 92 -8.21 -0.67 6.14
N LEU A 93 -7.79 -1.70 5.39
CA LEU A 93 -8.20 -3.09 5.62
C LEU A 93 -7.63 -3.65 6.94
N GLN A 94 -6.42 -3.23 7.34
CA GLN A 94 -5.82 -3.66 8.61
C GLN A 94 -6.68 -3.24 9.81
N GLY A 95 -7.05 -1.96 9.88
CA GLY A 95 -7.90 -1.46 10.96
C GLY A 95 -9.27 -2.12 11.00
N LYS A 96 -9.89 -2.32 9.83
CA LYS A 96 -11.18 -3.05 9.74
C LYS A 96 -11.08 -4.48 10.24
N PHE A 97 -10.01 -5.18 9.88
CA PHE A 97 -9.77 -6.54 10.36
C PHE A 97 -9.54 -6.57 11.87
N ALA A 98 -8.73 -5.64 12.40
CA ALA A 98 -8.48 -5.51 13.83
C ALA A 98 -9.76 -5.22 14.63
N ALA A 99 -10.61 -4.31 14.14
CA ALA A 99 -11.89 -4.00 14.77
C ALA A 99 -12.85 -5.20 14.78
N ALA A 100 -13.03 -5.87 13.64
CA ALA A 100 -13.87 -7.08 13.55
C ALA A 100 -13.37 -8.20 14.48
N SER A 101 -12.05 -8.30 14.59
CA SER A 101 -11.39 -9.26 15.48
C SER A 101 -11.62 -8.97 16.96
N GLU A 102 -11.56 -7.70 17.35
CA GLU A 102 -11.87 -7.26 18.70
C GLU A 102 -13.34 -7.49 19.04
N GLU A 103 -14.26 -7.18 18.12
CA GLU A 103 -15.69 -7.43 18.27
C GLU A 103 -15.98 -8.92 18.47
N LEU A 104 -15.39 -9.77 17.63
CA LEU A 104 -15.49 -11.23 17.75
C LEU A 104 -14.94 -11.72 19.10
N LEU A 105 -13.80 -11.18 19.55
CA LEU A 105 -13.20 -11.52 20.83
C LEU A 105 -14.11 -11.14 22.00
N ASN A 106 -14.78 -9.99 21.93
CA ASN A 106 -15.71 -9.53 22.96
C ASN A 106 -16.97 -10.39 23.02
N HIS A 107 -17.50 -10.84 21.88
CA HIS A 107 -18.63 -11.78 21.85
C HIS A 107 -18.24 -13.20 22.31
N ALA A 108 -17.02 -13.65 22.05
CA ALA A 108 -16.56 -14.99 22.41
C ALA A 108 -16.27 -15.18 23.91
N LYS A 109 -15.97 -14.11 24.66
CA LYS A 109 -15.65 -14.15 26.10
C LYS A 109 -16.78 -14.69 27.01
N GLY A 110 -18.00 -14.84 26.50
CA GLY A 110 -19.17 -15.33 27.25
C GLY A 110 -19.54 -16.79 27.02
N TYR A 111 -18.87 -17.49 26.09
CA TYR A 111 -19.17 -18.88 25.75
C TYR A 111 -18.01 -19.80 26.10
N ASP A 112 -18.29 -21.06 26.44
CA ASP A 112 -17.31 -22.15 26.61
C ASP A 112 -16.67 -22.56 25.26
N ALA A 113 -16.29 -21.55 24.47
CA ALA A 113 -15.81 -21.62 23.11
C ALA A 113 -14.27 -21.67 23.09
N ASP A 114 -13.70 -22.34 24.09
CA ASP A 114 -12.28 -22.39 24.38
C ASP A 114 -11.47 -22.92 23.17
N ALA A 115 -12.06 -23.85 22.41
CA ALA A 115 -11.51 -24.34 21.15
C ALA A 115 -11.60 -23.34 19.99
N LEU A 116 -12.72 -22.63 19.84
CA LEU A 116 -12.92 -21.62 18.78
C LEU A 116 -11.99 -20.42 19.01
N TYR A 117 -11.86 -20.01 20.27
CA TYR A 117 -10.96 -18.97 20.70
C TYR A 117 -9.48 -19.32 20.42
N ARG A 118 -9.06 -20.55 20.70
CA ARG A 118 -7.71 -21.03 20.34
C ARG A 118 -7.44 -20.95 18.84
N ILE A 119 -8.39 -21.37 18.00
CA ILE A 119 -8.22 -21.32 16.53
C ILE A 119 -8.14 -19.87 16.05
N PHE A 120 -8.95 -18.97 16.63
CA PHE A 120 -8.89 -17.54 16.35
C PHE A 120 -7.52 -16.93 16.68
N LEU A 121 -6.95 -17.25 17.84
CA LEU A 121 -5.61 -16.77 18.22
C LEU A 121 -4.51 -17.26 17.27
N ILE A 122 -4.62 -18.51 16.79
CA ILE A 122 -3.70 -19.05 15.76
C ILE A 122 -3.85 -18.29 14.45
N MET A 123 -5.08 -18.01 14.02
CA MET A 123 -5.35 -17.21 12.82
C MET A 123 -4.72 -15.81 12.94
N HIS A 124 -4.89 -15.13 14.08
CA HIS A 124 -4.26 -13.83 14.33
C HIS A 124 -2.75 -13.85 14.34
N ARG A 125 -2.15 -14.90 14.91
CA ARG A 125 -0.70 -15.06 14.88
C ARG A 125 -0.21 -15.19 13.44
N ASN A 126 -0.86 -16.05 12.64
CA ASN A 126 -0.49 -16.24 11.24
C ASN A 126 -0.70 -14.97 10.41
N GLU A 127 -1.75 -14.20 10.70
CA GLU A 127 -1.96 -12.87 10.10
C GLU A 127 -0.78 -11.95 10.40
N LYS A 128 -0.41 -11.79 11.68
CA LYS A 128 0.77 -10.99 12.08
C LYS A 128 2.07 -11.46 11.45
N ASP A 129 2.26 -12.77 11.31
CA ASP A 129 3.44 -13.34 10.68
C ASP A 129 3.45 -13.05 9.16
N PHE A 130 2.29 -13.10 8.50
CA PHE A 130 2.15 -12.65 7.11
C PHE A 130 2.41 -11.15 6.96
N MET A 131 1.90 -10.33 7.87
CA MET A 131 2.13 -8.87 7.88
C MET A 131 3.61 -8.49 8.03
N LYS A 132 4.41 -9.31 8.72
CA LYS A 132 5.86 -9.08 8.89
C LYS A 132 6.69 -9.60 7.73
N SER A 133 6.35 -10.78 7.23
CA SER A 133 7.19 -11.50 6.25
C SER A 133 6.80 -11.21 4.79
N HIS A 134 5.54 -10.87 4.54
CA HIS A 134 4.93 -10.79 3.20
C HIS A 134 5.17 -12.03 2.33
N SER A 135 5.47 -13.19 2.92
CA SER A 135 5.79 -14.40 2.18
C SER A 135 4.53 -15.18 1.78
N ASP A 136 4.60 -15.87 0.64
CA ASP A 136 3.50 -16.72 0.17
C ASP A 136 3.21 -17.88 1.13
N GLU A 137 4.23 -18.39 1.81
CA GLU A 137 4.09 -19.43 2.82
C GLU A 137 3.26 -18.94 4.03
N ALA A 138 3.60 -17.75 4.57
CA ALA A 138 2.86 -17.16 5.67
C ALA A 138 1.42 -16.80 5.26
N LYS A 139 1.23 -16.32 4.02
CA LYS A 139 -0.10 -16.09 3.44
C LYS A 139 -0.93 -17.36 3.41
N SER A 140 -0.37 -18.47 2.92
CA SER A 140 -1.05 -19.76 2.84
C SER A 140 -1.45 -20.27 4.23
N LYS A 141 -0.55 -20.13 5.22
CA LYS A 141 -0.82 -20.45 6.63
C LYS A 141 -1.97 -19.62 7.19
N PHE A 142 -1.98 -18.30 6.96
CA PHE A 142 -3.08 -17.43 7.38
C PHE A 142 -4.41 -17.85 6.75
N MET A 143 -4.46 -17.99 5.42
CA MET A 143 -5.68 -18.38 4.70
C MET A 143 -6.21 -19.73 5.16
N SER A 144 -5.33 -20.72 5.36
CA SER A 144 -5.75 -22.04 5.86
C SER A 144 -6.29 -21.99 7.30
N SER A 145 -5.72 -21.14 8.18
CA SER A 145 -6.27 -20.92 9.52
C SER A 145 -7.61 -20.19 9.50
N ALA A 146 -7.82 -19.24 8.59
CA ALA A 146 -9.10 -18.56 8.43
C ALA A 146 -10.21 -19.52 7.96
N GLU A 147 -9.90 -20.40 7.00
CA GLU A 147 -10.84 -21.44 6.55
C GLU A 147 -11.17 -22.45 7.66
N LYS A 148 -10.17 -22.83 8.48
CA LYS A 148 -10.40 -23.67 9.67
C LYS A 148 -11.32 -22.97 10.66
N TYR A 149 -11.06 -21.70 10.96
CA TYR A 149 -11.90 -20.90 11.86
C TYR A 149 -13.35 -20.85 11.36
N LYS A 150 -13.56 -20.54 10.08
CA LYS A 150 -14.88 -20.50 9.44
C LYS A 150 -15.62 -21.83 9.56
N LYS A 151 -14.96 -22.95 9.28
CA LYS A 151 -15.57 -24.30 9.42
C LYS A 151 -15.99 -24.59 10.86
N PHE A 152 -15.15 -24.27 11.84
CA PHE A 152 -15.45 -24.48 13.25
C PHE A 152 -16.57 -23.56 13.75
N LEU A 153 -16.63 -22.31 13.27
CA LEU A 153 -17.71 -21.37 13.58
C LEU A 153 -19.06 -21.89 13.06
N LEU A 154 -19.12 -22.39 11.84
CA LEU A 154 -20.35 -22.94 11.27
C LEU A 154 -20.84 -24.17 12.04
N ALA A 155 -19.91 -25.05 12.43
CA ALA A 155 -20.20 -26.27 13.19
C ALA A 155 -20.45 -26.05 14.69
N SER A 156 -20.17 -24.87 15.25
CA SER A 156 -20.32 -24.61 16.68
C SER A 156 -21.80 -24.47 17.10
N SER A 157 -22.08 -24.65 18.38
CA SER A 157 -23.39 -24.41 19.00
C SER A 157 -23.68 -22.92 19.27
N CYS A 158 -22.88 -21.99 18.74
CA CYS A 158 -23.13 -20.56 18.87
C CYS A 158 -24.51 -20.20 18.28
N VAL A 159 -25.20 -19.24 18.91
CA VAL A 159 -26.49 -18.73 18.43
C VAL A 159 -26.31 -18.18 17.01
N GLN A 160 -27.27 -18.40 16.11
CA GLN A 160 -27.16 -18.00 14.70
C GLN A 160 -26.85 -16.50 14.53
N ALA A 161 -27.40 -15.64 15.40
CA ALA A 161 -27.09 -14.21 15.44
C ALA A 161 -25.59 -13.90 15.70
N SER A 162 -24.85 -14.80 16.36
CA SER A 162 -23.40 -14.69 16.58
C SER A 162 -22.56 -15.30 15.44
N LYS A 163 -23.19 -15.94 14.45
CA LYS A 163 -22.54 -16.52 13.26
C LYS A 163 -22.65 -15.62 12.02
N ASP A 164 -23.56 -14.65 12.05
CA ASP A 164 -23.88 -13.76 10.92
C ASP A 164 -23.12 -12.41 10.96
N VAL A 165 -22.17 -12.25 11.90
CA VAL A 165 -21.21 -11.12 12.00
C VAL A 165 -19.97 -11.41 11.17
#